data_AF-A0A7S0R4D5-F1
#
_entry.id   AF-A0A7S0R4D5-F1
#
_cell.length_a   1.000
_cell.length_b   1.000
_cell.length_c   1.000
_cell.angle_alpha   90.00
_cell.angle_beta   90.00
_cell.angle_gamma   90.00
#
_symmetry.space_group_name_H-M   'P 1'
#
loop_
_entity.id
_entity.type
_entity.pdbx_description
1 polymer ?
#
loop_
_entity_poly.entity_id
_entity_poly.type
_entity_poly.pdbx_seq_one_letter_code
_entity_poly.pdbx_strand_id
1 'polypeptide(L)'
;MVSEYDSGGEERRLRPLYEAIDSRNYKAALKIADTLLKKKPGHQLVRVLKAITYERMGRRTEAIDLAETIRKEAPTDEHVLSTMVLVYKATGQTEKLLEMYESATEAHPDNIELLRGLFTALIRVDNFAKQQQTAMKLYKFTKE
;
A
#
# COMPACT_ATOMS: atom_id res chain seq x y z
N MET A 1 -27.25 1.46 6.86
CA MET A 1 -26.75 1.15 5.51
C MET A 1 -25.27 0.89 5.61
N VAL A 2 -24.88 -0.35 5.89
CA VAL A 2 -23.48 -0.76 5.83
C VAL A 2 -23.23 -1.02 4.35
N SER A 3 -22.46 -0.15 3.71
CA SER A 3 -21.97 -0.38 2.36
C SER A 3 -21.12 -1.64 2.42
N GLU A 4 -21.69 -2.79 2.05
CA GLU A 4 -20.94 -3.93 1.55
C GLU A 4 -20.00 -3.38 0.49
N TYR A 5 -18.75 -3.15 0.89
CA TYR A 5 -17.68 -2.78 -0.02
C TYR A 5 -17.69 -3.83 -1.13
N ASP A 6 -17.88 -3.36 -2.36
CA ASP A 6 -17.83 -4.09 -3.63
C ASP A 6 -16.42 -4.67 -3.88
N SER A 7 -15.85 -5.37 -2.89
CA SER A 7 -14.49 -5.91 -2.92
C SER A 7 -14.33 -6.89 -4.09
N GLY A 8 -15.35 -7.71 -4.36
CA GLY A 8 -15.37 -8.59 -5.53
C GLY A 8 -15.46 -7.86 -6.88
N GLY A 9 -16.17 -6.74 -6.98
CA GLY A 9 -16.31 -5.97 -8.22
C GLY A 9 -15.13 -5.04 -8.48
N GLU A 10 -14.55 -4.45 -7.43
CA GLU A 10 -13.34 -3.63 -7.52
C GLU A 10 -12.13 -4.50 -7.89
N GLU A 11 -11.95 -5.65 -7.24
CA GLU A 11 -10.87 -6.58 -7.59
C GLU A 11 -11.02 -7.10 -9.03
N ARG A 12 -12.25 -7.42 -9.47
CA ARG A 12 -12.52 -7.78 -10.88
C ARG A 12 -12.17 -6.65 -11.86
N ARG A 13 -12.37 -5.39 -11.49
CA ARG A 13 -12.00 -4.22 -12.33
C ARG A 13 -10.50 -3.99 -12.38
N LEU A 14 -9.77 -4.31 -11.32
CA LEU A 14 -8.31 -4.17 -11.23
C LEU A 14 -7.57 -5.36 -11.86
N ARG A 15 -8.21 -6.52 -11.99
CA ARG A 15 -7.62 -7.73 -12.57
C ARG A 15 -6.82 -7.51 -13.87
N PRO A 16 -7.30 -6.77 -14.89
CA PRO A 16 -6.52 -6.53 -16.10
C PRO A 16 -5.23 -5.74 -15.85
N LEU A 17 -5.22 -4.86 -14.84
CA LEU A 17 -4.02 -4.12 -14.44
C LEU A 17 -3.01 -5.06 -13.77
N TYR A 18 -3.45 -5.91 -12.85
CA TYR A 18 -2.60 -6.93 -12.24
C TYR A 18 -1.99 -7.86 -13.29
N GLU A 19 -2.82 -8.43 -14.16
CA GLU A 19 -2.38 -9.34 -15.22
C GLU A 19 -1.34 -8.69 -16.16
N ALA A 20 -1.53 -7.40 -16.50
CA ALA A 20 -0.59 -6.66 -17.33
C ALA A 20 0.75 -6.41 -16.62
N ILE A 21 0.73 -6.14 -15.31
CA ILE A 21 1.95 -5.98 -14.49
C ILE A 21 2.70 -7.32 -14.40
N ASP A 22 1.99 -8.40 -14.08
CA ASP A 22 2.56 -9.75 -13.89
C ASP A 22 3.14 -10.30 -15.20
N SER A 23 2.46 -10.04 -16.32
CA SER A 23 2.92 -10.41 -17.67
C SER A 23 4.03 -9.48 -18.19
N ARG A 24 4.51 -8.54 -17.38
CA ARG A 24 5.52 -7.52 -17.74
C ARG A 24 5.13 -6.64 -18.93
N ASN A 25 3.84 -6.56 -19.25
CA ASN A 25 3.32 -5.68 -20.29
C ASN A 25 3.08 -4.27 -19.72
N TYR A 26 4.17 -3.60 -19.34
CA TYR A 26 4.11 -2.35 -18.59
C TYR A 26 3.45 -1.20 -19.38
N LYS A 27 3.58 -1.18 -20.72
CA LYS A 27 2.89 -0.20 -21.56
C LYS A 27 1.37 -0.36 -21.48
N ALA A 28 0.88 -1.61 -21.52
CA ALA A 28 -0.55 -1.88 -21.32
C ALA A 28 -0.99 -1.56 -19.89
N ALA A 29 -0.20 -1.95 -18.89
CA ALA A 29 -0.49 -1.64 -17.48
C ALA A 29 -0.66 -0.13 -17.25
N LEU A 30 0.25 0.71 -17.77
CA LEU A 30 0.12 2.17 -17.68
C LEU A 30 -1.15 2.69 -18.36
N LYS A 31 -1.49 2.19 -19.56
CA LYS A 31 -2.71 2.59 -20.27
C LYS A 31 -3.97 2.21 -19.49
N ILE A 32 -4.00 1.03 -18.88
CA ILE A 32 -5.10 0.55 -18.06
C ILE A 32 -5.22 1.43 -16.80
N ALA A 33 -4.12 1.64 -16.09
CA ALA A 33 -4.08 2.50 -14.90
C ALA A 33 -4.57 3.93 -15.23
N ASP A 34 -4.09 4.54 -16.32
CA ASP A 34 -4.55 5.88 -16.74
C ASP A 34 -6.04 5.91 -17.06
N THR A 35 -6.58 4.85 -17.68
CA THR A 35 -8.01 4.74 -17.97
C THR A 35 -8.84 4.66 -16.69
N LEU A 36 -8.37 3.90 -15.69
CA LEU A 36 -9.01 3.80 -14.38
C LEU A 36 -8.95 5.13 -13.64
N LEU A 37 -7.80 5.81 -13.67
CA LEU A 37 -7.61 7.11 -13.01
C LEU A 37 -8.38 8.24 -13.68
N LYS A 38 -8.65 8.18 -14.99
CA LYS A 38 -9.59 9.12 -15.63
C LYS A 38 -10.99 9.05 -15.04
N LYS A 39 -11.43 7.85 -14.61
CA LYS A 39 -12.74 7.65 -13.97
C LYS A 39 -12.73 8.00 -12.49
N LYS A 40 -11.66 7.64 -11.79
CA LYS A 40 -11.46 7.90 -10.36
C LYS A 40 -10.03 8.43 -10.10
N PRO A 41 -9.77 9.75 -10.25
CA PRO A 41 -8.42 10.30 -10.11
C PRO A 41 -7.78 10.08 -8.73
N GLY A 42 -8.61 10.04 -7.67
CA GLY A 42 -8.18 9.81 -6.30
C GLY A 42 -8.00 8.34 -5.91
N HIS A 43 -8.09 7.38 -6.84
CA HIS A 43 -7.98 5.96 -6.48
C HIS A 43 -6.55 5.59 -6.11
N GLN A 44 -6.27 5.56 -4.81
CA GLN A 44 -4.93 5.37 -4.26
C GLN A 44 -4.31 4.05 -4.71
N LEU A 45 -5.01 2.92 -4.57
CA LEU A 45 -4.49 1.61 -4.99
C LEU A 45 -4.05 1.57 -6.47
N VAL A 46 -4.84 2.13 -7.39
CA VAL A 46 -4.46 2.23 -8.81
C VAL A 46 -3.21 3.10 -9.00
N ARG A 47 -3.07 4.18 -8.24
CA ARG A 47 -1.85 5.01 -8.25
C ARG A 47 -0.64 4.23 -7.73
N VAL A 48 -0.80 3.40 -6.69
CA VAL A 48 0.29 2.52 -6.23
C VAL A 48 0.67 1.50 -7.31
N LEU A 49 -0.29 0.85 -7.95
CA LEU A 49 -0.02 -0.11 -9.05
C LEU A 49 0.66 0.56 -10.24
N LYS A 50 0.31 1.82 -10.53
CA LYS A 50 1.02 2.64 -11.52
C LYS A 50 2.46 2.95 -11.08
N ALA A 51 2.70 3.24 -9.80
CA ALA A 51 4.04 3.44 -9.26
C ALA A 51 4.89 2.17 -9.35
N ILE A 52 4.32 1.00 -9.04
CA ILE A 52 4.98 -0.31 -9.25
C ILE A 52 5.33 -0.50 -10.72
N THR A 53 4.41 -0.17 -11.62
CA THR A 53 4.67 -0.27 -13.06
C THR A 53 5.85 0.61 -13.49
N TYR A 54 5.94 1.85 -12.98
CA TYR A 54 7.11 2.70 -13.23
C TYR A 54 8.40 2.11 -12.66
N GLU A 55 8.38 1.62 -11.43
CA GLU A 55 9.54 0.97 -10.81
C GLU A 55 10.05 -0.20 -11.68
N ARG A 56 9.14 -1.08 -12.12
CA ARG A 56 9.45 -2.23 -12.97
C ARG A 56 10.00 -1.86 -14.36
N MET A 57 9.75 -0.64 -14.82
CA MET A 57 10.33 -0.07 -16.04
C MET A 57 11.68 0.62 -15.81
N GLY A 58 12.21 0.64 -14.58
CA GLY A 58 13.41 1.40 -14.21
C GLY A 58 13.16 2.90 -14.03
N ARG A 59 11.90 3.35 -14.08
CA ARG A 59 11.47 4.74 -13.93
C ARG A 59 11.29 5.08 -12.45
N ARG A 60 12.40 5.04 -11.73
CA ARG A 60 12.43 5.10 -10.25
C ARG A 60 11.92 6.44 -9.72
N THR A 61 12.26 7.54 -10.39
CA THR A 61 11.84 8.89 -9.97
C THR A 61 10.31 9.01 -10.00
N GLU A 62 9.67 8.61 -11.09
CA GLU A 62 8.21 8.68 -11.21
C GLU A 62 7.48 7.76 -10.23
N ALA A 63 8.08 6.61 -9.90
CA ALA A 63 7.55 5.72 -8.88
C ALA A 63 7.58 6.38 -7.48
N ILE A 64 8.70 7.02 -7.12
CA ILE A 64 8.86 7.72 -5.84
C ILE A 64 7.93 8.92 -5.77
N ASP A 65 7.87 9.75 -6.81
CA ASP A 65 7.02 10.94 -6.83
C ASP A 65 5.56 10.56 -6.60
N LEU A 66 5.08 9.52 -7.30
CA LEU A 66 3.71 9.04 -7.13
C LEU A 66 3.49 8.46 -5.74
N ALA A 67 4.43 7.68 -5.20
CA ALA A 67 4.38 7.19 -3.83
C ALA A 67 4.30 8.31 -2.79
N GLU A 68 5.08 9.38 -2.94
CA GLU A 68 5.05 10.54 -2.04
C GLU A 68 3.71 11.28 -2.10
N THR A 69 3.10 11.41 -3.28
CA THR A 69 1.77 12.02 -3.37
C THR A 69 0.72 11.21 -2.61
N ILE A 70 0.79 9.88 -2.65
CA ILE A 70 -0.12 9.00 -1.91
C ILE A 70 0.16 9.09 -0.42
N ARG A 71 1.44 9.08 0.00
CA ARG A 71 1.84 9.20 1.40
C ARG A 71 1.28 10.47 2.06
N LYS A 72 1.31 11.61 1.35
CA LYS A 72 0.79 12.89 1.85
C LYS A 72 -0.72 12.88 2.10
N GLU A 73 -1.45 11.94 1.52
CA GLU A 73 -2.89 11.75 1.74
C GLU A 73 -3.19 10.89 2.99
N ALA A 74 -2.15 10.44 3.72
CA ALA A 74 -2.25 9.65 4.93
C ALA A 74 -3.20 8.43 4.80
N PRO A 75 -2.91 7.50 3.87
CA PRO A 75 -3.80 6.38 3.62
C PRO A 75 -3.88 5.47 4.85
N THR A 76 -5.09 5.04 5.17
CA THR A 76 -5.39 4.09 6.25
C THR A 76 -5.92 2.75 5.72
N ASP A 77 -6.05 2.64 4.39
CA ASP A 77 -6.45 1.42 3.70
C ASP A 77 -5.28 0.43 3.66
N GLU A 78 -5.53 -0.78 4.15
CA GLU A 78 -4.53 -1.85 4.26
C GLU A 78 -4.02 -2.30 2.88
N HIS A 79 -4.87 -2.38 1.86
CA HIS A 79 -4.47 -2.77 0.51
C HIS A 79 -3.52 -1.73 -0.09
N VAL A 80 -3.77 -0.44 0.14
CA VAL A 80 -2.86 0.63 -0.28
C VAL A 80 -1.52 0.51 0.43
N LEU A 81 -1.53 0.38 1.77
CA LEU A 81 -0.31 0.30 2.58
C LEU A 81 0.54 -0.94 2.24
N SER A 82 -0.09 -2.11 2.18
CA SER A 82 0.57 -3.39 1.84
C SER A 82 1.15 -3.38 0.42
N THR A 83 0.47 -2.74 -0.53
CA THR A 83 0.97 -2.61 -1.90
C THR A 83 2.13 -1.61 -1.99
N MET A 84 2.11 -0.53 -1.19
CA MET A 84 3.20 0.47 -1.14
C MET A 84 4.52 -0.13 -0.65
N VAL A 85 4.49 -1.23 0.12
CA VAL A 85 5.68 -2.00 0.52
C VAL A 85 6.54 -2.35 -0.69
N LEU A 86 5.92 -2.71 -1.82
CA LEU A 86 6.64 -3.10 -3.03
C LEU A 86 7.45 -1.94 -3.62
N VAL A 87 6.85 -0.74 -3.66
CA VAL A 87 7.50 0.46 -4.18
C VAL A 87 8.63 0.89 -3.24
N TYR A 88 8.36 1.01 -1.94
CA TYR A 88 9.37 1.51 -1.01
C TYR A 88 10.52 0.55 -0.77
N LYS A 89 10.27 -0.77 -0.79
CA LYS A 89 11.34 -1.77 -0.74
C LYS A 89 12.23 -1.68 -1.98
N ALA A 90 11.64 -1.61 -3.18
CA ALA A 90 12.40 -1.51 -4.41
C ALA A 90 13.17 -0.18 -4.52
N THR A 91 12.64 0.88 -3.91
CA THR A 91 13.25 2.21 -3.93
C THR A 91 14.12 2.54 -2.73
N GLY A 92 14.23 1.65 -1.74
CA GLY A 92 15.09 1.81 -0.56
C GLY A 92 14.62 2.88 0.43
N GLN A 93 13.30 3.11 0.52
CA GLN A 93 12.67 4.15 1.34
C GLN A 93 11.81 3.52 2.45
N THR A 94 12.32 2.46 3.10
CA THR A 94 11.56 1.65 4.06
C THR A 94 11.17 2.43 5.31
N GLU A 95 11.94 3.47 5.66
CA GLU A 95 11.67 4.37 6.78
C GLU A 95 10.36 5.14 6.56
N LYS A 96 10.08 5.56 5.33
CA LYS A 96 8.83 6.27 5.00
C LYS A 96 7.62 5.35 5.04
N LEU A 97 7.81 4.08 4.66
CA LEU A 97 6.78 3.06 4.82
C LEU A 97 6.44 2.86 6.30
N LEU A 98 7.44 2.88 7.18
CA LEU A 98 7.22 2.78 8.62
C LEU A 98 6.38 3.96 9.13
N GLU A 99 6.72 5.19 8.77
CA GLU A 99 5.94 6.39 9.12
C GLU A 99 4.47 6.28 8.69
N MET A 100 4.22 5.70 7.50
CA MET A 100 2.85 5.48 7.02
C MET A 100 2.07 4.51 7.89
N TYR A 101 2.68 3.37 8.26
CA TYR A 101 2.03 2.41 9.14
C TYR A 101 1.82 2.98 10.55
N GLU A 102 2.80 3.71 11.09
CA GLU A 102 2.66 4.37 12.39
C GLU A 102 1.47 5.33 12.38
N SER A 103 1.40 6.24 11.41
CA SER A 103 0.27 7.16 11.25
C SER A 103 -1.08 6.45 11.07
N ALA A 104 -1.12 5.35 10.29
CA ALA A 104 -2.34 4.60 10.09
C ALA A 104 -2.82 3.89 11.37
N THR A 105 -1.89 3.34 12.16
CA THR A 105 -2.21 2.72 13.47
C THR A 105 -2.55 3.74 14.55
N GLU A 106 -2.09 4.99 14.44
CA GLU A 106 -2.55 6.07 15.32
C GLU A 106 -3.98 6.50 14.98
N ALA A 107 -4.33 6.55 13.70
CA ALA A 107 -5.68 6.87 13.24
C ALA A 107 -6.68 5.76 13.56
N HIS A 108 -6.26 4.49 13.48
CA HIS A 108 -7.10 3.31 13.73
C HIS A 108 -6.39 2.33 14.67
N PRO A 109 -6.31 2.63 15.98
CA PRO A 109 -5.51 1.87 16.95
C PRO A 109 -5.99 0.43 17.16
N ASP A 110 -7.26 0.14 16.85
CA ASP A 110 -7.88 -1.17 17.04
C ASP A 110 -7.87 -2.02 15.76
N ASN A 111 -7.31 -1.51 14.67
CA ASN A 111 -7.20 -2.26 13.42
C ASN A 111 -6.00 -3.22 13.48
N ILE A 112 -6.31 -4.50 13.73
CA ILE A 112 -5.33 -5.58 13.87
C ILE A 112 -4.47 -5.73 12.61
N GLU A 113 -5.03 -5.56 11.42
CA GLU A 113 -4.27 -5.74 10.17
C GLU A 113 -3.27 -4.60 9.95
N LEU A 114 -3.61 -3.36 10.33
CA LEU A 114 -2.65 -2.25 10.33
C LEU A 114 -1.53 -2.49 11.35
N LEU A 115 -1.85 -3.00 12.54
CA LEU A 115 -0.85 -3.36 13.54
C LEU A 115 0.06 -4.51 13.07
N ARG A 116 -0.47 -5.50 12.34
CA ARG A 116 0.32 -6.58 11.71
C ARG A 116 1.24 -6.05 10.60
N GLY A 117 0.73 -5.13 9.78
CA GLY A 117 1.52 -4.43 8.77
C GLY A 117 2.68 -3.67 9.40
N LEU A 118 2.41 -2.89 10.46
CA LEU A 118 3.42 -2.17 11.23
C LEU A 118 4.46 -3.12 11.83
N PHE A 119 4.02 -4.21 12.47
CA PHE A 119 4.93 -5.22 13.03
C PHE A 119 5.86 -5.81 11.97
N THR A 120 5.33 -6.12 10.79
CA THR A 120 6.11 -6.66 9.67
C THR A 120 7.08 -5.64 9.11
N ALA A 121 6.68 -4.37 9.01
CA ALA A 121 7.56 -3.28 8.58
C ALA A 121 8.72 -3.07 9.57
N LEU A 122 8.45 -3.14 10.87
CA LEU A 122 9.45 -3.00 11.93
C LEU A 122 10.53 -4.09 11.90
N ILE A 123 10.18 -5.32 11.52
CA ILE A 123 11.15 -6.41 11.29
C ILE A 123 12.14 -6.03 10.18
N ARG A 124 11.68 -5.35 9.12
CA ARG A 124 12.51 -5.04 7.95
C ARG A 124 13.53 -3.94 8.20
N VAL A 125 13.33 -3.13 9.23
CA VAL A 125 14.19 -2.00 9.60
C VAL A 125 14.91 -2.24 10.93
N ASP A 126 14.87 -3.48 11.44
CA ASP A 126 15.51 -3.91 12.70
C ASP A 126 15.16 -3.02 13.92
N ASN A 127 13.95 -2.43 13.93
CA ASN A 127 13.49 -1.60 15.03
C ASN A 127 12.77 -2.46 16.09
N PHE A 128 13.59 -3.23 16.82
CA PHE A 128 13.12 -4.20 17.82
C PHE A 128 12.34 -3.55 18.98
N ALA A 129 12.68 -2.32 19.34
CA ALA A 129 12.01 -1.60 20.43
C ALA A 129 10.54 -1.29 20.10
N LYS A 130 10.28 -0.67 18.94
CA LYS A 130 8.90 -0.44 18.49
C LYS A 130 8.21 -1.76 18.16
N GLN A 131 8.94 -2.76 17.64
CA GLN A 131 8.38 -4.08 17.35
C GLN A 131 7.78 -4.73 18.60
N GLN A 132 8.50 -4.71 19.73
CA GLN A 132 8.00 -5.24 21.00
C GLN A 132 6.73 -4.52 21.45
N GLN A 133 6.66 -3.19 21.32
CA GLN A 133 5.46 -2.41 21.68
C GLN A 133 4.26 -2.81 20.81
N THR A 134 4.45 -2.93 19.50
CA THR A 134 3.40 -3.35 18.56
C THR A 134 2.95 -4.79 18.83
N ALA A 135 3.86 -5.70 19.17
CA ALA A 135 3.54 -7.07 19.55
C ALA A 135 2.66 -7.12 20.82
N MET A 136 2.96 -6.30 21.82
CA MET A 136 2.16 -6.21 23.04
C MET A 136 0.74 -5.68 22.77
N LYS A 137 0.58 -4.74 21.83
CA LYS A 137 -0.74 -4.29 21.39
C LYS A 137 -1.52 -5.43 20.72
N LEU A 138 -0.91 -6.10 19.74
CA LEU A 138 -1.51 -7.25 19.05
C LEU A 138 -1.95 -8.35 20.02
N TYR A 139 -1.12 -8.68 21.01
CA TYR A 139 -1.44 -9.72 21.99
C TYR A 139 -2.69 -9.40 22.83
N LYS A 140 -2.94 -8.12 23.14
CA LYS A 140 -4.14 -7.73 23.88
C LYS A 140 -5.41 -8.03 23.10
N PHE A 141 -5.41 -7.80 21.79
CA PHE A 141 -6.54 -8.10 20.91
C PHE A 141 -6.78 -9.60 20.68
N THR A 142 -5.79 -10.46 20.95
CA THR A 142 -5.97 -11.93 20.84
C THR A 142 -6.54 -12.58 22.11
N LYS A 143 -6.71 -11.82 23.18
CA LYS A 143 -7.20 -12.30 24.48
C LYS A 143 -8.67 -12.03 24.75
N GLU A 144 -9.32 -11.24 23.89
CA GLU A 144 -10.76 -10.96 23.91
C GLU A 144 -11.47 -11.90 22.94
#